data_AF-A0A1B2VWD6-F1
#
_entry.id   AF-A0A1B2VWD6-F1
#
_cell.length_a   1.000
_cell.length_b   1.000
_cell.length_c   1.000
_cell.angle_alpha   90.00
_cell.angle_beta   90.00
_cell.angle_gamma   90.00
#
_symmetry.space_group_name_H-M   'P 1'
#
loop_
_entity.id
_entity.type
_entity.pdbx_description
1 polymer ?
#
loop_
_entity_poly.entity_id
_entity_poly.type
_entity_poly.pdbx_seq_one_letter_code
_entity_poly.pdbx_strand_id
1 'polypeptide(L)'
;TRLLRRLHLDLISCRAAEIDSSKLGCEPGEALAVNLAFALSRVPDESVSPANPRDELLRRVRGLGPRVVTLVEQELNSNTAPLATRFTDACAHYGAILDSLDATAGRDSADRARAEEAVANKAANAVGREGADRLERCEVFGKWRARFGMAGFRPVALAAGIADQVKARVGNSQPGFAVKPENGVLRLGWMERVITVASAWRWSGEVAPSLPPPDNWLINSRPSLIFILSFFFDWQGVMSLFFAQWTRLRSGRSGCGEAVSAPFKGG
;
A
#
# COMPACT_ATOMS: atom_id res chain seq x y z
N THR A 1 14.22 27.47 14.08
CA THR A 1 12.75 27.61 14.00
C THR A 1 12.13 26.28 13.62
N ARG A 2 11.15 25.74 14.37
CA ARG A 2 10.41 24.53 13.93
C ARG A 2 9.33 24.94 12.93
N LEU A 3 9.46 24.51 11.68
CA LEU A 3 8.39 24.60 10.68
C LEU A 3 7.22 23.70 11.11
N LEU A 4 6.11 24.31 11.53
CA LEU A 4 4.86 23.59 11.77
C LEU A 4 4.30 23.14 10.42
N ARG A 5 4.44 21.85 10.11
CA ARG A 5 3.82 21.22 8.95
C ARG A 5 2.31 21.13 9.20
N ARG A 6 1.53 21.96 8.50
CA ARG A 6 0.07 21.90 8.54
C ARG A 6 -0.41 20.61 7.88
N LEU A 7 -1.07 19.75 8.64
CA LEU A 7 -1.73 18.55 8.15
C LEU A 7 -3.18 18.88 7.80
N HIS A 8 -3.63 18.44 6.64
CA HIS A 8 -5.03 18.42 6.22
C HIS A 8 -5.42 16.95 6.01
N LEU A 9 -6.68 16.60 6.27
CA LEU A 9 -7.21 15.25 6.17
C LEU A 9 -8.69 15.35 5.83
N ASP A 10 -9.04 14.87 4.64
CA ASP A 10 -10.35 15.02 4.04
C ASP A 10 -10.95 13.65 3.73
N LEU A 11 -12.20 13.42 4.13
CA LEU A 11 -12.91 12.15 3.89
C LEU A 11 -13.83 12.31 2.68
N ILE A 12 -13.51 11.60 1.60
CA ILE A 12 -14.22 11.72 0.32
C ILE A 12 -14.94 10.41 0.01
N SER A 13 -16.26 10.45 0.00
CA SER A 13 -17.09 9.37 -0.55
C SER A 13 -17.38 9.62 -2.03
N CYS A 14 -17.01 8.64 -2.87
CA CYS A 14 -17.27 8.64 -4.31
C CYS A 14 -17.16 7.21 -4.86
N ARG A 15 -17.76 6.96 -6.02
CA ARG A 15 -17.55 5.72 -6.79
C ARG A 15 -16.19 5.77 -7.47
N ALA A 16 -15.58 4.61 -7.75
CA ALA A 16 -14.31 4.54 -8.49
C ALA A 16 -14.36 5.28 -9.85
N ALA A 17 -15.52 5.28 -10.51
CA ALA A 17 -15.78 5.99 -11.77
C ALA A 17 -16.00 7.52 -11.63
N GLU A 18 -15.93 8.06 -10.42
CA GLU A 18 -16.06 9.50 -10.09
C GLU A 18 -14.73 10.09 -9.60
N ILE A 19 -13.65 9.31 -9.62
CA ILE A 19 -12.32 9.79 -9.23
C ILE A 19 -11.74 10.66 -10.34
N ASP A 20 -11.45 11.91 -9.99
CA ASP A 20 -10.68 12.90 -10.72
C ASP A 20 -9.97 13.85 -9.74
N SER A 21 -9.13 14.76 -10.24
CA SER A 21 -8.32 15.67 -9.41
C SER A 21 -9.15 16.70 -8.63
N SER A 22 -10.28 17.15 -9.17
CA SER A 22 -11.17 18.12 -8.51
C SER A 22 -11.94 17.46 -7.36
N LYS A 23 -12.41 16.22 -7.58
CA LYS A 23 -13.10 15.42 -6.57
C LYS A 23 -12.18 15.04 -5.40
N LEU A 24 -10.88 14.94 -5.66
CA LEU A 24 -9.82 14.67 -4.67
C LEU A 24 -9.13 15.93 -4.10
N GLY A 25 -9.54 17.14 -4.49
CA GLY A 25 -8.91 18.39 -4.01
C GLY A 25 -7.43 18.54 -4.35
N CYS A 26 -6.96 17.91 -5.43
CA CYS A 26 -5.55 17.91 -5.82
C CYS A 26 -5.15 19.26 -6.47
N GLU A 27 -4.28 20.01 -5.81
CA GLU A 27 -3.83 21.33 -6.27
C GLU A 27 -2.82 21.25 -7.45
N PRO A 28 -2.88 22.15 -8.45
CA PRO A 28 -1.91 22.18 -9.54
C PRO A 28 -0.47 22.35 -9.05
N GLY A 29 0.42 21.45 -9.47
CA GLY A 29 1.81 21.42 -9.01
C GLY A 29 2.02 20.78 -7.64
N GLU A 30 0.96 20.33 -6.95
CA GLU A 30 1.12 19.26 -5.97
C GLU A 30 1.47 17.96 -6.70
N ALA A 31 2.36 17.16 -6.12
CA ALA A 31 2.70 15.85 -6.66
C ALA A 31 2.00 14.77 -5.85
N LEU A 32 1.30 13.88 -6.54
CA LEU A 32 0.42 12.91 -5.90
C LEU A 32 1.13 11.57 -5.65
N ALA A 33 0.82 10.96 -4.49
CA ALA A 33 1.13 9.57 -4.18
C ALA A 33 -0.19 8.83 -3.87
N VAL A 34 -0.46 7.72 -4.56
CA VAL A 34 -1.69 6.95 -4.39
C VAL A 34 -1.36 5.59 -3.77
N ASN A 35 -2.08 5.20 -2.72
CA ASN A 35 -1.89 3.90 -2.06
C ASN A 35 -3.14 3.02 -2.20
N LEU A 36 -2.97 1.88 -2.86
CA LEU A 36 -4.01 0.89 -3.14
C LEU A 36 -3.72 -0.37 -2.31
N ALA A 37 -4.27 -0.42 -1.10
CA ALA A 37 -4.05 -1.51 -0.15
C ALA A 37 -5.34 -2.31 0.12
N PHE A 38 -5.32 -3.61 -0.19
CA PHE A 38 -6.42 -4.57 0.02
C PHE A 38 -7.78 -4.09 -0.52
N ALA A 39 -7.74 -3.47 -1.70
CA ALA A 39 -8.82 -2.68 -2.28
C ALA A 39 -9.17 -3.13 -3.70
N LEU A 40 -8.18 -3.36 -4.57
CA LEU A 40 -8.41 -3.72 -5.98
C LEU A 40 -9.00 -5.13 -6.11
N SER A 41 -8.61 -6.04 -5.21
CA SER A 41 -9.18 -7.39 -5.11
C SER A 41 -10.70 -7.40 -4.90
N ARG A 42 -11.30 -6.30 -4.43
CA ARG A 42 -12.76 -6.14 -4.25
C ARG A 42 -13.45 -5.31 -5.33
N VAL A 43 -12.70 -4.64 -6.20
CA VAL A 43 -13.31 -3.93 -7.34
C VAL A 43 -13.69 -4.95 -8.40
N PRO A 44 -14.93 -4.92 -8.93
CA PRO A 44 -15.37 -5.79 -10.02
C PRO A 44 -14.48 -5.67 -11.26
N ASP A 45 -14.28 -6.79 -11.94
CA ASP A 45 -13.40 -6.95 -13.08
C ASP A 45 -14.20 -7.34 -14.35
N GLU A 46 -13.48 -7.65 -15.42
CA GLU A 46 -14.03 -8.15 -16.68
C GLU A 46 -14.91 -9.42 -16.55
N SER A 47 -14.76 -10.21 -15.48
CA SER A 47 -15.57 -11.41 -15.24
C SER A 47 -16.91 -11.13 -14.54
N VAL A 48 -17.10 -9.91 -14.03
CA VAL A 48 -18.35 -9.45 -13.37
C VAL A 48 -19.05 -8.37 -14.19
N SER A 49 -18.30 -7.51 -14.90
CA SER A 49 -18.85 -6.43 -15.71
C SER A 49 -17.99 -6.14 -16.94
N PRO A 50 -18.58 -6.07 -18.15
CA PRO A 50 -17.86 -5.65 -19.36
C PRO A 50 -17.23 -4.25 -19.26
N ALA A 51 -17.68 -3.40 -18.33
CA ALA A 51 -17.09 -2.09 -18.06
C ALA A 51 -15.75 -2.16 -17.32
N ASN A 52 -15.39 -3.32 -16.75
CA ASN A 52 -14.18 -3.57 -15.95
C ASN A 52 -13.79 -2.40 -15.01
N PRO A 53 -14.58 -2.16 -13.94
CA PRO A 53 -14.32 -1.09 -12.97
C PRO A 53 -12.91 -1.11 -12.36
N ARG A 54 -12.29 -2.28 -12.24
CA ARG A 54 -10.92 -2.48 -11.72
C ARG A 54 -9.88 -1.80 -12.60
N ASP A 55 -9.95 -1.98 -13.92
CA ASP A 55 -8.99 -1.37 -14.84
C ASP A 55 -9.38 0.08 -15.20
N GLU A 56 -10.68 0.45 -15.11
CA GLU A 56 -11.14 1.86 -15.10
C GLU A 56 -10.52 2.66 -13.94
N LEU A 57 -10.50 2.10 -12.74
CA LEU A 57 -9.87 2.70 -11.56
C LEU A 57 -8.37 2.94 -11.80
N LEU A 58 -7.64 1.95 -12.35
CA LEU A 58 -6.21 2.13 -12.67
C LEU A 58 -5.99 3.22 -13.74
N ARG A 59 -6.86 3.29 -14.77
CA ARG A 59 -6.80 4.35 -15.79
C ARG A 59 -7.13 5.74 -15.23
N ARG A 60 -7.98 5.85 -14.21
CA ARG A 60 -8.25 7.10 -13.46
C ARG A 60 -7.11 7.50 -12.55
N VAL A 61 -6.58 6.57 -11.75
CA VAL A 61 -5.39 6.80 -10.92
C VAL A 61 -4.22 7.31 -11.78
N ARG A 62 -4.03 6.76 -13.00
CA ARG A 62 -3.06 7.28 -13.98
C ARG A 62 -3.39 8.72 -14.42
N GLY A 63 -4.66 9.02 -14.66
CA GLY A 63 -5.15 10.35 -15.06
C GLY A 63 -4.90 11.46 -14.03
N LEU A 64 -4.73 11.11 -12.75
CA LEU A 64 -4.35 12.04 -11.68
C LEU A 64 -2.85 12.47 -11.73
N GLY A 65 -2.04 11.89 -12.63
CA GLY A 65 -0.61 12.16 -12.73
C GLY A 65 0.26 11.82 -11.48
N PRO A 66 0.03 10.71 -10.76
CA PRO A 66 0.78 10.40 -9.55
C PRO A 66 2.25 10.05 -9.83
N ARG A 67 3.15 10.60 -9.02
CA ARG A 67 4.59 10.28 -9.06
C ARG A 67 4.88 8.85 -8.60
N VAL A 68 4.07 8.33 -7.69
CA VAL A 68 4.13 6.94 -7.25
C VAL A 68 2.73 6.41 -6.95
N VAL A 69 2.49 5.16 -7.36
CA VAL A 69 1.36 4.35 -6.90
C VAL A 69 1.93 3.17 -6.13
N THR A 70 1.51 2.96 -4.89
CA THR A 70 1.81 1.74 -4.13
C THR A 70 0.63 0.78 -4.21
N LEU A 71 0.94 -0.51 -4.36
CA LEU A 71 -0.02 -1.61 -4.35
C LEU A 71 0.35 -2.57 -3.23
N VAL A 72 -0.63 -2.92 -2.39
CA VAL A 72 -0.50 -3.97 -1.35
C VAL A 72 -1.72 -4.88 -1.44
N GLU A 73 -1.54 -6.17 -1.77
CA GLU A 73 -2.64 -7.13 -1.98
C GLU A 73 -2.29 -8.53 -1.48
N GLN A 74 -3.32 -9.38 -1.37
CA GLN A 74 -3.22 -10.79 -0.99
C GLN A 74 -2.67 -11.64 -2.15
N GLU A 75 -1.62 -12.44 -1.91
CA GLU A 75 -1.07 -13.40 -2.88
C GLU A 75 -1.94 -14.68 -2.88
N LEU A 76 -3.06 -14.61 -3.60
CA LEU A 76 -4.14 -15.62 -3.65
C LEU A 76 -4.82 -15.60 -5.03
N ASN A 77 -5.13 -16.76 -5.60
CA ASN A 77 -5.75 -16.90 -6.92
C ASN A 77 -7.28 -17.15 -6.85
N SER A 78 -8.01 -16.39 -6.02
CA SER A 78 -9.47 -16.56 -5.82
C SER A 78 -10.34 -15.92 -6.91
N ASN A 79 -9.77 -15.23 -7.90
CA ASN A 79 -10.56 -14.61 -8.96
C ASN A 79 -10.96 -15.58 -10.08
N THR A 80 -10.00 -16.02 -10.90
CA THR A 80 -10.24 -16.66 -12.22
C THR A 80 -10.07 -18.19 -12.25
N ALA A 81 -9.88 -18.83 -11.09
CA ALA A 81 -9.66 -20.28 -11.04
C ALA A 81 -10.97 -21.06 -10.81
N PRO A 82 -11.06 -22.35 -11.22
CA PRO A 82 -12.17 -23.23 -10.88
C PRO A 82 -12.33 -23.41 -9.37
N LEU A 83 -13.55 -23.70 -8.91
CA LEU A 83 -13.89 -23.78 -7.48
C LEU A 83 -12.92 -24.63 -6.66
N ALA A 84 -12.58 -25.84 -7.12
CA ALA A 84 -11.64 -26.73 -6.42
C ALA A 84 -10.26 -26.07 -6.22
N THR A 85 -9.70 -25.45 -7.27
CA THR A 85 -8.42 -24.73 -7.20
C THR A 85 -8.49 -23.53 -6.26
N ARG A 86 -9.60 -22.75 -6.31
CA ARG A 86 -9.81 -21.62 -5.38
C ARG A 86 -9.91 -22.09 -3.94
N PHE A 87 -10.62 -23.20 -3.69
CA PHE A 87 -10.80 -23.77 -2.36
C PHE A 87 -9.45 -24.19 -1.77
N THR A 88 -8.65 -24.97 -2.50
CA THR A 88 -7.31 -25.39 -2.04
C THR A 88 -6.37 -24.20 -1.78
N ASP A 89 -6.31 -23.22 -2.71
CA ASP A 89 -5.43 -22.05 -2.55
C ASP A 89 -5.90 -21.11 -1.42
N ALA A 90 -7.22 -20.95 -1.23
CA ALA A 90 -7.81 -20.20 -0.13
C ALA A 90 -7.59 -20.89 1.22
N CYS A 91 -7.75 -22.21 1.33
CA CYS A 91 -7.45 -22.95 2.55
C CYS A 91 -5.97 -22.82 2.92
N ALA A 92 -5.05 -22.93 1.96
CA ALA A 92 -3.62 -22.74 2.21
C ALA A 92 -3.26 -21.29 2.61
N HIS A 93 -3.89 -20.29 1.97
CA HIS A 93 -3.63 -18.87 2.25
C HIS A 93 -4.23 -18.40 3.58
N TYR A 94 -5.51 -18.68 3.83
CA TYR A 94 -6.20 -18.28 5.06
C TYR A 94 -5.79 -19.15 6.26
N GLY A 95 -5.48 -20.43 6.04
CA GLY A 95 -4.85 -21.29 7.05
C GLY A 95 -3.54 -20.67 7.56
N ALA A 96 -2.63 -20.30 6.66
CA ALA A 96 -1.38 -19.64 7.04
C ALA A 96 -1.57 -18.31 7.80
N ILE A 97 -2.67 -17.58 7.56
CA ILE A 97 -3.02 -16.39 8.36
C ILE A 97 -3.49 -16.80 9.76
N LEU A 98 -4.38 -17.79 9.88
CA LEU A 98 -4.88 -18.29 11.16
C LEU A 98 -3.78 -18.93 12.02
N ASP A 99 -2.86 -19.68 11.40
CA ASP A 99 -1.66 -20.22 12.06
C ASP A 99 -0.78 -19.09 12.62
N SER A 100 -0.60 -17.99 11.86
CA SER A 100 0.15 -16.82 12.33
C SER A 100 -0.55 -16.08 13.48
N LEU A 101 -1.90 -16.07 13.49
CA LEU A 101 -2.71 -15.55 14.60
C LEU A 101 -2.56 -16.43 15.85
N ASP A 102 -2.57 -17.75 15.72
CA ASP A 102 -2.40 -18.66 16.86
C ASP A 102 -1.01 -18.58 17.49
N ALA A 103 0.02 -18.41 16.64
CA ALA A 103 1.41 -18.30 17.09
C ALA A 103 1.77 -16.95 17.71
N THR A 104 1.05 -15.85 17.40
CA THR A 104 1.44 -14.49 17.84
C THR A 104 0.42 -13.75 18.69
N ALA A 105 -0.84 -14.19 18.76
CA ALA A 105 -1.88 -13.55 19.56
C ALA A 105 -2.48 -14.49 20.61
N GLY A 106 -2.54 -14.02 21.87
CA GLY A 106 -3.14 -14.76 22.98
C GLY A 106 -4.60 -15.13 22.70
N ARG A 107 -5.01 -16.34 23.13
CA ARG A 107 -6.31 -16.95 22.77
C ARG A 107 -7.50 -16.08 23.18
N ASP A 108 -7.43 -15.45 24.34
CA ASP A 108 -8.51 -14.60 24.90
C ASP A 108 -8.49 -13.15 24.35
N SER A 109 -7.69 -12.85 23.33
CA SER A 109 -7.62 -11.51 22.74
C SER A 109 -8.84 -11.19 21.88
N ALA A 110 -9.60 -10.16 22.27
CA ALA A 110 -10.73 -9.67 21.49
C ALA A 110 -10.32 -9.20 20.07
N ASP A 111 -9.09 -8.68 19.90
CA ASP A 111 -8.58 -8.28 18.59
C ASP A 111 -8.14 -9.47 17.73
N ARG A 112 -7.71 -10.57 18.36
CA ARG A 112 -7.50 -11.86 17.66
C ARG A 112 -8.83 -12.40 17.15
N ALA A 113 -9.86 -12.46 18.00
CA ALA A 113 -11.18 -12.96 17.61
C ALA A 113 -11.78 -12.16 16.44
N ARG A 114 -11.65 -10.82 16.46
CA ARG A 114 -12.03 -9.94 15.33
C ARG A 114 -11.24 -10.24 14.04
N ALA A 115 -9.94 -10.51 14.15
CA ALA A 115 -9.11 -10.85 12.99
C ALA A 115 -9.47 -12.24 12.42
N GLU A 116 -9.71 -13.24 13.28
CA GLU A 116 -10.18 -14.57 12.89
C GLU A 116 -11.56 -14.51 12.21
N GLU A 117 -12.51 -13.73 12.76
CA GLU A 117 -13.81 -13.46 12.13
C GLU A 117 -13.67 -12.78 10.76
N ALA A 118 -12.80 -11.78 10.63
CA ALA A 118 -12.54 -11.10 9.36
C ALA A 118 -11.91 -12.04 8.31
N VAL A 119 -11.03 -12.96 8.74
CA VAL A 119 -10.44 -14.00 7.88
C VAL A 119 -11.47 -15.04 7.47
N ALA A 120 -12.32 -15.50 8.40
CA ALA A 120 -13.39 -16.46 8.12
C ALA A 120 -14.42 -15.89 7.12
N ASN A 121 -14.85 -14.63 7.31
CA ASN A 121 -15.76 -13.94 6.38
C ASN A 121 -15.14 -13.77 4.98
N LYS A 122 -13.83 -13.46 4.89
CA LYS A 122 -13.09 -13.44 3.62
C LYS A 122 -13.10 -14.80 2.94
N ALA A 123 -12.70 -15.85 3.66
CA ALA A 123 -12.61 -17.21 3.14
C ALA A 123 -13.98 -17.70 2.62
N ALA A 124 -15.05 -17.50 3.42
CA ALA A 124 -16.41 -17.84 3.07
C ALA A 124 -16.89 -17.10 1.80
N ASN A 125 -16.54 -15.82 1.60
CA ASN A 125 -16.87 -15.11 0.37
C ASN A 125 -16.04 -15.60 -0.84
N ALA A 126 -14.74 -15.84 -0.66
CA ALA A 126 -13.83 -16.26 -1.74
C ALA A 126 -14.17 -17.64 -2.33
N VAL A 127 -14.68 -18.57 -1.52
CA VAL A 127 -15.03 -19.93 -1.95
C VAL A 127 -16.54 -20.17 -2.09
N GLY A 128 -17.35 -19.62 -1.19
CA GLY A 128 -18.79 -19.90 -1.05
C GLY A 128 -19.72 -18.95 -1.80
N ARG A 129 -19.18 -18.03 -2.62
CA ARG A 129 -19.95 -17.15 -3.50
C ARG A 129 -19.45 -17.24 -4.95
N GLU A 130 -20.36 -16.98 -5.89
CA GLU A 130 -20.13 -16.93 -7.33
C GLU A 130 -20.73 -15.65 -7.93
N GLY A 131 -20.47 -15.38 -9.20
CA GLY A 131 -21.04 -14.22 -9.90
C GLY A 131 -20.67 -12.88 -9.24
N ALA A 132 -21.65 -11.98 -9.13
CA ALA A 132 -21.49 -10.68 -8.48
C ALA A 132 -21.33 -10.77 -6.94
N ASP A 133 -21.81 -11.85 -6.31
CA ASP A 133 -21.77 -12.02 -4.85
C ASP A 133 -20.37 -12.38 -4.32
N ARG A 134 -19.47 -12.86 -5.18
CA ARG A 134 -18.04 -13.00 -4.84
C ARG A 134 -17.35 -11.64 -4.96
N LEU A 135 -17.03 -11.08 -3.80
CA LEU A 135 -16.31 -9.82 -3.61
C LEU A 135 -14.81 -10.04 -3.42
N GLU A 136 -14.38 -11.10 -2.73
CA GLU A 136 -12.96 -11.42 -2.47
C GLU A 136 -12.29 -12.04 -3.71
N ARG A 137 -12.08 -11.23 -4.74
CA ARG A 137 -11.54 -11.60 -6.06
C ARG A 137 -10.06 -11.26 -6.16
N CYS A 138 -9.28 -11.91 -5.29
CA CYS A 138 -7.83 -11.78 -5.21
C CYS A 138 -7.15 -12.36 -6.46
N GLU A 139 -6.01 -11.76 -6.79
CA GLU A 139 -5.15 -12.18 -7.88
C GLU A 139 -3.71 -12.29 -7.40
N VAL A 140 -2.98 -13.29 -7.90
CA VAL A 140 -1.52 -13.37 -7.71
C VAL A 140 -0.82 -12.20 -8.42
N PHE A 141 0.32 -11.77 -7.86
CA PHE A 141 1.05 -10.57 -8.28
C PHE A 141 1.37 -10.49 -9.78
N GLY A 142 1.55 -11.64 -10.46
CA GLY A 142 1.73 -11.67 -11.92
C GLY A 142 0.60 -11.00 -12.70
N LYS A 143 -0.65 -11.15 -12.23
CA LYS A 143 -1.83 -10.50 -12.84
C LYS A 143 -1.90 -9.01 -12.49
N TRP A 144 -1.65 -8.64 -11.23
CA TRP A 144 -1.54 -7.22 -10.86
C TRP A 144 -0.47 -6.49 -11.67
N ARG A 145 0.70 -7.11 -11.86
CA ARG A 145 1.77 -6.62 -12.74
C ARG A 145 1.30 -6.43 -14.18
N ALA A 146 0.48 -7.34 -14.71
CA ALA A 146 -0.11 -7.20 -16.04
C ALA A 146 -1.11 -6.02 -16.11
N ARG A 147 -2.07 -5.92 -15.18
CA ARG A 147 -3.06 -4.82 -15.12
C ARG A 147 -2.39 -3.45 -15.01
N PHE A 148 -1.39 -3.31 -14.12
CA PHE A 148 -0.60 -2.07 -14.01
C PHE A 148 0.18 -1.75 -15.29
N GLY A 149 0.79 -2.77 -15.93
CA GLY A 149 1.46 -2.60 -17.22
C GLY A 149 0.53 -2.16 -18.35
N MET A 150 -0.66 -2.75 -18.45
CA MET A 150 -1.72 -2.36 -19.40
C MET A 150 -2.24 -0.95 -19.14
N ALA A 151 -2.32 -0.53 -17.88
CA ALA A 151 -2.60 0.86 -17.51
C ALA A 151 -1.40 1.83 -17.71
N GLY A 152 -0.27 1.38 -18.28
CA GLY A 152 0.88 2.21 -18.61
C GLY A 152 1.77 2.58 -17.42
N PHE A 153 1.66 1.86 -16.30
CA PHE A 153 2.60 1.95 -15.20
C PHE A 153 3.80 1.02 -15.40
N ARG A 154 4.96 1.43 -14.87
CA ARG A 154 6.18 0.62 -14.78
C ARG A 154 6.55 0.41 -13.31
N PRO A 155 7.06 -0.77 -12.94
CA PRO A 155 7.48 -1.03 -11.56
C PRO A 155 8.66 -0.13 -11.18
N VAL A 156 8.74 0.20 -9.89
CA VAL A 156 9.80 0.99 -9.27
C VAL A 156 10.55 0.09 -8.30
N ALA A 157 11.88 0.11 -8.33
CA ALA A 157 12.69 -0.61 -7.36
C ALA A 157 12.43 -0.06 -5.95
N LEU A 158 12.16 -0.96 -5.00
CA LEU A 158 11.98 -0.58 -3.60
C LEU A 158 13.34 -0.20 -2.97
N ALA A 159 13.33 0.71 -2.01
CA ALA A 159 14.55 1.22 -1.38
C ALA A 159 15.34 0.12 -0.65
N ALA A 160 16.67 0.22 -0.67
CA ALA A 160 17.54 -0.66 0.11
C ALA A 160 17.17 -0.63 1.61
N GLY A 161 17.20 -1.80 2.25
CA GLY A 161 16.82 -1.94 3.67
C GLY A 161 15.32 -1.87 3.98
N ILE A 162 14.43 -1.68 3.00
CA ILE A 162 12.97 -1.67 3.25
C ILE A 162 12.48 -2.99 3.86
N ALA A 163 13.06 -4.12 3.44
CA ALA A 163 12.73 -5.43 3.97
C ALA A 163 13.07 -5.53 5.47
N ASP A 164 14.21 -4.97 5.88
CA ASP A 164 14.69 -5.04 7.26
C ASP A 164 13.92 -4.07 8.17
N GLN A 165 13.47 -2.93 7.65
CA GLN A 165 12.51 -2.04 8.33
C GLN A 165 11.15 -2.71 8.55
N VAL A 166 10.71 -3.59 7.65
CA VAL A 166 9.46 -4.35 7.79
C VAL A 166 9.64 -5.53 8.75
N LYS A 167 10.75 -6.29 8.68
CA LYS A 167 11.10 -7.31 9.70
C LYS A 167 11.11 -6.71 11.11
N ALA A 168 11.74 -5.55 11.29
CA ALA A 168 11.83 -4.86 12.56
C ALA A 168 10.46 -4.37 13.11
N ARG A 169 9.41 -4.34 12.28
CA ARG A 169 8.03 -3.99 12.66
C ARG A 169 7.14 -5.21 12.89
N VAL A 170 7.24 -6.22 12.04
CA VAL A 170 6.58 -7.54 12.23
C VAL A 170 7.15 -8.26 13.47
N GLY A 171 8.38 -7.90 13.87
CA GLY A 171 9.10 -8.45 15.00
C GLY A 171 10.21 -9.39 14.52
N ASN A 172 11.46 -9.00 14.75
CA ASN A 172 12.66 -9.72 14.28
C ASN A 172 12.83 -11.16 14.82
N SER A 173 11.91 -11.65 15.64
CA SER A 173 12.10 -12.83 16.49
C SER A 173 10.93 -13.83 16.49
N GLN A 174 9.86 -13.62 15.71
CA GLN A 174 8.74 -14.56 15.66
C GLN A 174 9.00 -15.67 14.62
N PRO A 175 9.15 -16.95 15.02
CA PRO A 175 9.41 -18.04 14.09
C PRO A 175 8.24 -18.21 13.13
N GLY A 176 8.52 -18.16 11.83
CA GLY A 176 7.53 -18.31 10.75
C GLY A 176 7.36 -17.08 9.87
N PHE A 177 7.56 -15.85 10.37
CA PHE A 177 7.44 -14.67 9.52
C PHE A 177 8.63 -14.50 8.58
N ALA A 178 8.35 -14.41 7.28
CA ALA A 178 9.34 -14.22 6.23
C ALA A 178 9.07 -12.94 5.43
N VAL A 179 10.09 -12.07 5.33
CA VAL A 179 10.06 -10.84 4.52
C VAL A 179 11.17 -10.91 3.49
N LYS A 180 10.80 -11.10 2.22
CA LYS A 180 11.72 -11.34 1.09
C LYS A 180 11.54 -10.27 0.01
N PRO A 181 12.54 -9.40 -0.26
CA PRO A 181 12.54 -8.52 -1.41
C PRO A 181 13.00 -9.30 -2.66
N GLU A 182 12.19 -9.28 -3.72
CA GLU A 182 12.41 -10.11 -4.91
C GLU A 182 11.76 -9.48 -6.14
N ASN A 183 12.49 -9.36 -7.26
CA ASN A 183 11.95 -8.89 -8.54
C ASN A 183 11.18 -7.54 -8.49
N GLY A 184 11.60 -6.61 -7.61
CA GLY A 184 10.97 -5.30 -7.39
C GLY A 184 9.74 -5.33 -6.47
N VAL A 185 9.47 -6.45 -5.80
CA VAL A 185 8.32 -6.70 -4.92
C VAL A 185 8.84 -7.01 -3.52
N LEU A 186 8.11 -6.59 -2.48
CA LEU A 186 8.31 -7.10 -1.12
C LEU A 186 7.26 -8.18 -0.85
N ARG A 187 7.71 -9.39 -0.56
CA ARG A 187 6.85 -10.52 -0.19
C ARG A 187 6.87 -10.71 1.33
N LEU A 188 5.70 -10.65 1.96
CA LEU A 188 5.46 -11.05 3.33
C LEU A 188 4.77 -12.41 3.34
N GLY A 189 5.31 -13.36 4.10
CA GLY A 189 4.77 -14.72 4.21
C GLY A 189 4.86 -15.29 5.62
N TRP A 190 4.15 -16.39 5.81
CA TRP A 190 4.17 -17.22 7.00
C TRP A 190 4.61 -18.63 6.61
N MET A 191 5.63 -19.15 7.31
CA MET A 191 6.38 -20.36 6.93
C MET A 191 6.83 -20.26 5.46
N GLU A 192 6.38 -21.18 4.59
CA GLU A 192 6.70 -21.15 3.16
C GLU A 192 5.65 -20.37 2.32
N ARG A 193 4.49 -20.04 2.88
CA ARG A 193 3.40 -19.39 2.15
C ARG A 193 3.57 -17.87 2.10
N VAL A 194 3.65 -17.32 0.90
CA VAL A 194 3.48 -15.87 0.69
C VAL A 194 2.01 -15.51 0.91
N ILE A 195 1.76 -14.52 1.76
CA ILE A 195 0.43 -14.02 2.12
C ILE A 195 0.18 -12.66 1.48
N THR A 196 1.13 -11.73 1.60
CA THR A 196 0.95 -10.34 1.13
C THR A 196 2.10 -9.95 0.20
N VAL A 197 1.76 -9.26 -0.88
CA VAL A 197 2.71 -8.63 -1.80
C VAL A 197 2.58 -7.11 -1.73
N ALA A 198 3.71 -6.41 -1.64
CA ALA A 198 3.79 -4.95 -1.70
C ALA A 198 4.73 -4.50 -2.83
N SER A 199 4.33 -3.47 -3.58
CA SER A 199 5.06 -2.99 -4.76
C SER A 199 4.82 -1.49 -5.01
N ALA A 200 5.74 -0.87 -5.75
CA ALA A 200 5.66 0.54 -6.13
C ALA A 200 5.72 0.69 -7.67
N TRP A 201 5.04 1.70 -8.18
CA TRP A 201 4.81 1.91 -9.61
C TRP A 201 4.87 3.39 -9.98
N ARG A 202 5.30 3.71 -11.21
CA ARG A 202 5.26 5.07 -11.78
C ARG A 202 4.69 5.04 -13.19
N TRP A 203 4.00 6.09 -13.61
CA TRP A 203 3.60 6.26 -15.00
C TRP A 203 4.82 6.57 -15.89
N SER A 204 4.81 6.13 -17.15
CA SER A 204 5.97 6.27 -18.05
C SER A 204 5.92 7.44 -19.04
N GLY A 205 4.99 8.38 -18.88
CA GLY A 205 4.89 9.57 -19.75
C GLY A 205 5.55 10.84 -19.18
N GLU A 206 5.97 10.85 -17.91
CA GLU A 206 6.79 11.92 -17.36
C GLU A 206 8.23 11.73 -17.84
N VAL A 207 8.71 12.62 -18.72
CA VAL A 207 10.14 12.74 -19.05
C VAL A 207 10.83 13.32 -17.82
N ALA A 208 11.23 12.43 -16.92
CA ALA A 208 11.81 12.82 -15.65
C ALA A 208 13.10 13.62 -15.86
N PRO A 209 13.21 14.84 -15.28
CA PRO A 209 14.52 15.40 -14.96
C PRO A 209 15.27 14.36 -14.13
N SER A 210 16.55 14.13 -14.43
CA SER A 210 17.34 13.05 -13.83
C SER A 210 17.29 13.11 -12.30
N LEU A 211 16.59 12.15 -11.69
CA LEU A 211 16.67 11.92 -10.25
C LEU A 211 18.13 11.54 -9.90
N PRO A 212 18.70 12.10 -8.82
CA PRO A 212 20.00 11.66 -8.32
C PRO A 212 19.95 10.18 -7.89
N PRO A 213 21.12 9.52 -7.79
CA PRO A 213 21.21 8.13 -7.33
C PRO A 213 20.58 7.92 -5.93
N PRO A 214 20.25 6.67 -5.56
CA PRO A 214 19.47 6.30 -4.37
C PRO A 214 20.20 6.45 -3.02
N ASP A 215 21.13 7.40 -2.93
CA ASP A 215 21.97 7.61 -1.75
C ASP A 215 21.22 8.39 -0.67
N ASN A 216 21.19 7.82 0.55
CA ASN A 216 20.64 8.44 1.75
C ASN A 216 19.14 8.83 1.74
N TRP A 217 18.25 7.89 1.38
CA TRP A 217 16.88 7.87 1.93
C TRP A 217 16.86 7.44 3.40
N LEU A 218 17.64 8.15 4.23
CA LEU A 218 17.83 7.87 5.65
C LEU A 218 16.55 8.12 6.46
N ILE A 219 16.08 7.08 7.14
CA ILE A 219 15.23 7.23 8.33
C ILE A 219 16.17 7.40 9.52
N ASN A 220 16.16 8.57 10.17
CA ASN A 220 16.84 8.73 11.45
C ASN A 220 16.14 9.76 12.36
N SER A 221 16.13 9.45 13.67
CA SER A 221 15.70 10.25 14.82
C SER A 221 14.22 10.68 14.97
N ARG A 222 13.74 10.55 16.22
CA ARG A 222 12.37 10.78 16.75
C ARG A 222 12.20 12.25 17.23
N PRO A 223 11.04 12.71 17.75
CA PRO A 223 9.74 12.03 17.95
C PRO A 223 8.51 12.78 17.37
N SER A 224 7.32 12.27 17.74
CA SER A 224 5.96 12.80 17.54
C SER A 224 5.18 12.34 16.29
N LEU A 225 4.18 11.49 16.57
CA LEU A 225 2.97 11.13 15.80
C LEU A 225 3.05 10.17 14.57
N ILE A 226 2.08 9.22 14.60
CA ILE A 226 1.39 8.51 13.48
C ILE A 226 2.13 7.32 12.81
N PHE A 227 1.56 6.27 12.16
CA PHE A 227 0.19 5.69 11.91
C PHE A 227 -0.11 5.30 10.41
N ILE A 228 -0.24 4.11 9.69
CA ILE A 228 -0.48 2.58 9.54
C ILE A 228 0.29 1.30 10.20
N LEU A 229 -0.32 0.44 11.06
CA LEU A 229 -0.07 -0.78 11.95
C LEU A 229 -1.16 -0.89 13.11
N SER A 230 -2.31 -1.61 13.19
CA SER A 230 -3.02 -2.69 12.47
C SER A 230 -4.40 -2.32 11.81
N PHE A 231 -4.81 -3.02 10.74
CA PHE A 231 -6.17 -3.15 10.14
C PHE A 231 -6.40 -4.49 9.36
N PHE A 232 -5.42 -5.39 9.32
CA PHE A 232 -5.58 -6.85 9.39
C PHE A 232 -4.71 -7.36 10.56
N PHE A 233 -3.39 -7.32 10.40
CA PHE A 233 -2.48 -6.65 11.35
C PHE A 233 -2.03 -5.32 10.66
N ASP A 234 -0.81 -4.79 10.78
CA ASP A 234 -0.15 -3.83 9.85
C ASP A 234 -0.78 -2.49 9.33
N TRP A 235 -2.02 -2.05 9.67
CA TRP A 235 -2.68 -0.85 9.08
C TRP A 235 -3.23 0.38 9.93
N GLN A 236 -3.05 0.50 11.27
CA GLN A 236 -3.05 1.77 12.10
C GLN A 236 -1.76 2.67 12.36
N GLY A 237 -0.59 2.26 12.94
CA GLY A 237 0.83 2.77 13.26
C GLY A 237 2.10 3.17 12.35
N VAL A 238 2.16 3.42 11.01
CA VAL A 238 3.37 3.79 10.15
C VAL A 238 3.30 5.04 9.23
N MET A 239 2.21 5.32 8.48
CA MET A 239 2.11 6.24 7.30
C MET A 239 2.64 7.67 7.48
N SER A 240 2.88 8.09 8.73
CA SER A 240 3.70 9.27 9.04
C SER A 240 4.98 9.33 8.20
N LEU A 241 5.59 8.19 7.87
CA LEU A 241 6.75 8.13 6.97
C LEU A 241 6.45 8.69 5.57
N PHE A 242 5.37 8.22 4.91
CA PHE A 242 4.98 8.73 3.58
C PHE A 242 4.56 10.20 3.65
N PHE A 243 3.80 10.62 4.67
CA PHE A 243 3.37 12.02 4.80
C PHE A 243 4.52 12.97 5.20
N ALA A 244 5.52 12.49 5.95
CA ALA A 244 6.72 13.24 6.29
C ALA A 244 7.70 13.36 5.12
N GLN A 245 7.71 12.36 4.21
CA GLN A 245 8.42 12.40 2.93
C GLN A 245 7.73 13.35 1.96
N TRP A 246 6.39 13.32 1.87
CA TRP A 246 5.58 14.22 1.05
C TRP A 246 5.95 15.70 1.28
N THR A 247 5.87 16.10 2.55
CA THR A 247 6.18 17.47 2.99
C THR A 247 7.67 17.86 2.98
N ARG A 248 8.57 17.04 2.37
CA ARG A 248 9.99 17.37 2.14
C ARG A 248 10.30 17.71 0.68
N LEU A 249 9.41 17.38 -0.27
CA LEU A 249 9.60 17.67 -1.70
C LEU A 249 9.36 19.14 -2.08
N ARG A 250 8.70 19.93 -1.21
CA ARG A 250 8.38 21.35 -1.47
C ARG A 250 9.56 22.34 -1.30
N SER A 251 10.65 21.97 -0.61
CA SER A 251 11.77 22.89 -0.30
C SER A 251 12.91 22.82 -1.33
N GLY A 252 12.56 22.67 -2.62
CA GLY A 252 13.44 22.11 -3.65
C GLY A 252 13.90 23.03 -4.78
N ARG A 253 13.95 24.36 -4.63
CA ARG A 253 14.66 25.26 -5.56
C ARG A 253 15.10 26.60 -4.95
N SER A 254 16.24 27.08 -5.46
CA SER A 254 16.88 28.42 -5.41
C SER A 254 16.06 29.64 -4.97
N GLY A 255 16.66 30.66 -4.33
CA GLY A 255 18.07 30.85 -3.93
C GLY A 255 18.52 32.33 -3.96
N CYS A 256 19.65 32.64 -3.31
CA CYS A 256 20.32 33.96 -3.20
C CYS A 256 19.57 35.05 -2.38
N GLY A 257 20.32 35.83 -1.58
CA GLY A 257 19.78 36.92 -0.73
C GLY A 257 20.56 37.15 0.57
N GLU A 258 21.61 37.95 0.50
CA GLU A 258 22.36 38.52 1.64
C GLU A 258 21.57 39.68 2.32
N ALA A 259 21.82 40.14 3.56
CA ALA A 259 22.58 39.65 4.72
C ALA A 259 22.29 40.58 5.94
N VAL A 260 23.23 40.68 6.89
CA VAL A 260 23.40 41.72 7.94
C VAL A 260 22.74 41.45 9.33
N SER A 261 23.45 41.94 10.35
CA SER A 261 23.33 41.79 11.81
C SER A 261 22.30 42.80 12.42
N ALA A 262 22.07 42.94 13.74
CA ALA A 262 22.77 42.48 14.96
C ALA A 262 21.77 42.35 16.16
N PRO A 263 22.18 41.81 17.34
CA PRO A 263 21.29 41.64 18.51
C PRO A 263 21.39 42.79 19.53
N PHE A 264 20.40 42.91 20.43
CA PHE A 264 20.60 43.54 21.74
C PHE A 264 19.72 42.92 22.86
N LYS A 265 20.07 43.20 24.12
CA LYS A 265 19.40 42.73 25.35
C LYS A 265 18.61 43.85 26.04
N GLY A 266 17.71 43.47 26.95
CA GLY A 266 17.33 44.31 28.10
C GLY A 266 15.84 44.62 28.19
N GLY A 267 15.26 44.39 29.37
CA GLY A 267 13.83 44.42 29.67
C GLY A 267 13.49 43.33 30.66
#